data_AF-A0A8B0SMB1-F1
#
_entry.id   AF-A0A8B0SMB1-F1
#
_cell.length_a   1.000
_cell.length_b   1.000
_cell.length_c   1.000
_cell.angle_alpha   90.00
_cell.angle_beta   90.00
_cell.angle_gamma   90.00
#
_symmetry.space_group_name_H-M   'P 1'
#
loop_
_entity.id
_entity.type
_entity.pdbx_description
1 polymer ?
#
loop_
_entity_poly.entity_id
_entity_poly.type
_entity_poly.pdbx_seq_one_letter_code
_entity_poly.pdbx_strand_id
1 'polypeptide(L)'
;MVHIIDREADSVGHIRQWQQAGYRWLVRVKGNSRLTHQGQTTNGKTLAQQLPFEKVREVIHQGKPQWQWLAETTVSLTRPRQTQS
;
A
#
# COMPACT_ATOMS: atom_id res chain seq x y z
N MET A 1 -2.80 18.25 1.77
CA MET A 1 -2.63 17.66 0.42
C MET A 1 -2.11 16.23 0.59
N VAL A 2 -2.72 15.25 -0.07
CA VAL A 2 -2.25 13.85 -0.10
C VAL A 2 -1.94 13.51 -1.56
N HIS A 3 -0.72 13.09 -1.85
CA HIS A 3 -0.32 12.73 -3.20
C HIS A 3 -0.69 11.26 -3.47
N ILE A 4 -1.59 11.02 -4.43
CA ILE A 4 -1.96 9.66 -4.87
C ILE A 4 -1.14 9.35 -6.12
N ILE A 5 -0.39 8.26 -6.07
CA ILE A 5 0.60 7.93 -7.09
C ILE A 5 0.40 6.50 -7.57
N ASP A 6 0.27 6.34 -8.88
CA ASP A 6 0.11 5.03 -9.52
C ASP A 6 1.44 4.28 -9.64
N ARG A 7 1.34 2.97 -9.88
CA ARG A 7 2.40 1.94 -9.86
C ARG A 7 3.72 2.29 -10.55
N GLU A 8 3.75 3.25 -11.47
CA GLU A 8 4.91 3.52 -12.34
C GLU A 8 5.91 4.51 -11.75
N ALA A 9 5.53 5.22 -10.69
CA ALA A 9 6.45 6.08 -9.92
C ALA A 9 7.02 5.40 -8.67
N ASP A 10 6.86 4.07 -8.57
CA ASP A 10 7.30 3.15 -7.50
C ASP A 10 8.83 2.97 -7.41
N SER A 11 9.57 4.06 -7.55
CA SER A 11 10.94 4.12 -7.10
C SER A 11 10.90 4.27 -5.58
N VAL A 12 11.44 3.28 -4.87
CA VAL A 12 11.65 3.34 -3.41
C VAL A 12 12.43 4.61 -3.02
N GLY A 13 13.24 5.15 -3.95
CA GLY A 13 13.92 6.44 -3.81
C GLY A 13 12.96 7.61 -3.64
N HIS A 14 11.92 7.72 -4.46
CA HIS A 14 10.92 8.78 -4.35
C HIS A 14 10.14 8.66 -3.03
N ILE A 15 9.74 7.44 -2.65
CA ILE A 15 9.06 7.18 -1.38
C ILE A 15 9.91 7.65 -0.18
N ARG A 16 11.22 7.33 -0.19
CA ARG A 16 12.15 7.76 0.85
C ARG A 16 12.33 9.28 0.87
N GLN A 17 12.47 9.92 -0.29
CA GLN A 17 12.58 11.38 -0.39
C GLN A 17 11.33 12.08 0.16
N TRP A 18 10.13 11.58 -0.15
CA TRP A 18 8.89 12.15 0.37
C TRP A 18 8.72 11.95 1.86
N GLN A 19 9.10 10.77 2.37
CA GLN A 19 9.12 10.52 3.80
C GLN A 19 10.08 11.49 4.51
N GLN A 20 11.28 11.71 3.96
CA GLN A 20 12.24 12.70 4.48
C GLN A 20 11.72 14.13 4.41
N ALA A 21 10.98 14.48 3.35
CA ALA A 21 10.36 15.79 3.17
C ALA A 21 9.05 15.99 3.97
N GLY A 22 8.59 14.98 4.72
CA GLY A 22 7.39 15.06 5.55
C GLY A 22 6.06 15.03 4.78
N TYR A 23 6.06 14.59 3.51
CA TYR A 23 4.85 14.53 2.70
C TYR A 23 3.99 13.31 3.06
N ARG A 24 2.65 13.49 2.97
CA ARG A 24 1.68 12.39 3.03
C ARG A 24 1.40 11.86 1.63
N TRP A 25 1.52 10.56 1.44
CA TRP A 25 1.39 9.90 0.15
C TRP A 25 0.60 8.58 0.25
N LEU A 26 -0.02 8.17 -0.85
CA LEU A 26 -0.69 6.89 -1.01
C LEU A 26 -0.21 6.24 -2.31
N VAL A 27 0.28 5.00 -2.23
CA VAL A 27 0.76 4.23 -3.39
C VAL A 27 -0.04 2.95 -3.55
N ARG A 28 -0.32 2.59 -4.81
CA ARG A 28 -0.91 1.29 -5.14
C ARG A 28 0.18 0.24 -5.25
N VAL A 29 0.17 -0.74 -4.35
CA VAL A 29 1.09 -1.89 -4.37
C VAL A 29 0.45 -3.13 -5.01
N LYS A 30 1.25 -4.00 -5.63
CA LYS A 30 0.77 -5.32 -6.09
C LYS A 30 0.51 -6.20 -4.86
N GLY A 31 -0.55 -7.02 -4.90
CA GLY A 31 -0.82 -7.99 -3.84
C GLY A 31 0.35 -8.95 -3.56
N ASN A 32 1.19 -9.22 -4.56
CA ASN A 32 2.34 -10.12 -4.43
C ASN A 32 3.62 -9.41 -3.95
N SER A 33 3.58 -8.10 -3.69
CA SER A 33 4.71 -7.34 -3.17
C SER A 33 5.14 -7.89 -1.81
N ARG A 34 6.45 -8.08 -1.62
CA ARG A 34 7.03 -8.53 -0.36
C ARG A 34 6.97 -7.41 0.68
N LEU A 35 6.39 -7.72 1.83
CA LEU A 35 6.17 -6.83 2.96
C LEU A 35 6.75 -7.46 4.21
N THR A 36 7.14 -6.62 5.17
CA THR A 36 7.43 -7.05 6.53
C THR A 36 6.33 -6.50 7.44
N HIS A 37 5.65 -7.39 8.15
CA HIS A 37 4.60 -7.10 9.12
C HIS A 37 4.95 -7.78 10.44
N GLN A 38 5.02 -7.03 11.54
CA GLN A 38 5.38 -7.55 12.87
C GLN A 38 6.66 -8.41 12.89
N GLY A 39 7.69 -7.98 12.13
CA GLY A 39 8.97 -8.70 12.03
C GLY A 39 8.95 -9.92 11.10
N GLN A 40 7.80 -10.33 10.56
CA GLN A 40 7.67 -11.45 9.64
C GLN A 40 7.55 -10.99 8.19
N THR A 41 8.21 -11.71 7.29
CA THR A 41 8.10 -11.44 5.85
C THR A 41 6.85 -12.12 5.29
N THR A 42 5.99 -11.35 4.62
CA THR A 42 4.75 -11.80 3.99
C THR A 42 4.56 -11.10 2.64
N ASN A 43 3.41 -11.30 1.98
CA ASN A 43 2.99 -10.52 0.84
C ASN A 43 1.63 -9.85 1.11
N GLY A 44 1.28 -8.82 0.35
CA GLY A 44 0.05 -8.05 0.52
C GLY A 44 -1.23 -8.90 0.45
N LYS A 45 -1.28 -9.93 -0.40
CA LYS A 45 -2.45 -10.80 -0.55
C LYS A 45 -2.65 -11.66 0.70
N THR A 46 -1.58 -12.29 1.20
CA THR A 46 -1.60 -13.09 2.42
C THR A 46 -1.91 -12.22 3.64
N LEU A 47 -1.29 -11.05 3.75
CA LEU A 47 -1.55 -10.12 4.85
C LEU A 47 -3.01 -9.65 4.85
N ALA A 48 -3.57 -9.27 3.69
CA ALA A 48 -4.95 -8.81 3.61
C ALA A 48 -5.96 -9.85 4.13
N GLN A 49 -5.72 -11.15 3.91
CA GLN A 49 -6.61 -12.20 4.44
C GLN A 49 -6.64 -12.28 5.98
N GLN A 50 -5.66 -11.69 6.65
CA GLN A 50 -5.50 -11.73 8.11
C GLN A 50 -5.98 -10.44 8.79
N LEU A 51 -6.24 -9.38 8.02
CA LEU A 51 -6.62 -8.10 8.59
C LEU A 51 -8.13 -8.02 8.83
N PRO A 52 -8.56 -7.43 9.95
CA PRO A 52 -9.97 -7.18 10.21
C PRO A 52 -10.45 -6.04 9.30
N PHE A 53 -11.29 -6.37 8.32
CA PHE A 53 -11.94 -5.37 7.49
C PHE A 53 -13.19 -4.83 8.17
N GLU A 54 -13.28 -3.52 8.20
CA GLU A 54 -14.44 -2.81 8.71
C GLU A 54 -15.21 -2.16 7.56
N LYS A 55 -16.53 -2.18 7.69
CA LYS A 55 -17.45 -1.55 6.75
C LYS A 55 -17.50 -0.05 7.05
N VAL A 56 -16.97 0.78 6.17
CA VAL A 56 -16.74 2.21 6.47
C VAL A 56 -17.88 3.09 5.95
N ARG A 57 -18.19 2.99 4.66
CA ARG A 57 -19.19 3.85 4.01
C ARG A 57 -19.66 3.28 2.69
N GLU A 58 -20.74 3.82 2.15
CA GLU A 58 -21.17 3.55 0.79
C GLU A 58 -20.43 4.47 -0.19
N VAL A 59 -20.00 3.90 -1.32
CA VAL A 59 -19.34 4.61 -2.43
C VAL A 59 -20.04 4.24 -3.74
N ILE A 60 -20.04 5.16 -4.69
CA ILE A 60 -20.49 4.86 -6.05
C ILE A 60 -19.33 4.22 -6.81
N HIS A 61 -19.51 2.96 -7.21
CA HIS A 61 -18.56 2.23 -8.04
C HIS A 61 -19.28 1.74 -9.31
N GLN A 62 -18.80 2.15 -10.48
CA GLN A 62 -19.41 1.85 -11.78
C GLN A 62 -20.91 2.22 -11.83
N GLY A 63 -21.25 3.39 -11.28
CA GLY A 63 -22.63 3.91 -11.24
C GLY A 63 -23.56 3.22 -10.24
N LYS A 64 -23.07 2.27 -9.44
CA LYS A 64 -23.87 1.56 -8.44
C LYS A 64 -23.35 1.86 -7.03
N PRO A 65 -24.24 2.02 -6.04
CA PRO A 65 -23.84 2.08 -4.64
C PRO A 65 -23.23 0.74 -4.21
N GLN A 66 -22.07 0.79 -3.57
CA GLN A 66 -21.32 -0.35 -3.07
C GLN A 66 -20.72 -0.01 -1.71
N TRP A 67 -20.58 -1.00 -0.85
CA TRP A 67 -19.94 -0.80 0.46
C TRP A 67 -18.42 -0.83 0.36
N GLN A 68 -17.79 0.20 0.90
CA GLN A 68 -16.35 0.27 1.10
C GLN A 68 -15.95 -0.46 2.38
N TRP A 69 -14.98 -1.36 2.25
CA TRP A 69 -14.35 -2.06 3.35
C TRP A 69 -12.90 -1.59 3.48
N LEU A 70 -12.45 -1.31 4.70
CA LEU A 70 -11.11 -0.84 4.99
C LEU A 70 -10.49 -1.68 6.10
N ALA A 71 -9.21 -2.02 5.94
CA ALA A 71 -8.38 -2.52 7.01
C ALA A 71 -7.05 -1.76 6.98
N GLU A 72 -6.53 -1.39 8.14
CA GLU A 72 -5.31 -0.60 8.27
C GLU A 72 -4.29 -1.36 9.10
N THR A 73 -3.04 -1.38 8.65
CA THR A 73 -1.91 -1.89 9.42
C THR A 73 -0.62 -1.22 8.99
N THR A 74 0.41 -1.30 9.85
CA THR A 74 1.75 -0.79 9.54
C THR A 74 2.61 -1.88 8.94
N VAL A 75 3.19 -1.63 7.77
CA VAL A 75 4.11 -2.54 7.09
C VAL A 75 5.39 -1.82 6.66
N SER A 76 6.47 -2.58 6.54
CA SER A 76 7.67 -2.14 5.83
C SER A 76 7.71 -2.76 4.45
N LEU A 77 7.95 -1.96 3.42
CA LEU A 77 8.16 -2.42 2.05
C LEU A 77 9.61 -2.85 1.87
N THR A 78 9.83 -4.16 1.73
CA THR A 78 11.17 -4.73 1.55
C THR A 78 11.36 -5.13 0.09
N ARG A 79 11.88 -4.22 -0.73
CA ARG A 79 12.36 -4.57 -2.08
C ARG A 79 13.87 -4.80 -2.05
N PRO A 80 14.37 -5.96 -2.49
CA PRO A 80 15.79 -6.08 -2.80
C PRO A 80 16.12 -5.08 -3.91
N ARG A 81 17.22 -4.36 -3.75
CA ARG A 81 17.79 -3.53 -4.81
C ARG A 81 18.09 -4.44 -6.00
N GLN A 82 17.42 -4.25 -7.14
CA GLN A 82 17.97 -4.75 -8.39
C GLN A 82 19.19 -3.88 -8.69
N THR A 83 20.37 -4.37 -8.33
CA THR A 83 21.60 -3.93 -8.95
C THR A 83 21.50 -4.41 -10.39
N GLN A 84 21.21 -3.51 -11.33
CA GLN A 84 21.54 -3.78 -12.73
C GLN A 84 23.07 -3.79 -12.78
N SER A 85 23.62 -5.00 -12.87
CA SER A 85 24.99 -5.25 -13.36
C SER A 85 24.98 -5.21 -14.88
#